data_AF-A0A6C0AY06-F1
#
_entry.id   AF-A0A6C0AY06-F1
#
_cell.length_a   1.000
_cell.length_b   1.000
_cell.length_c   1.000
_cell.angle_alpha   90.00
_cell.angle_beta   90.00
_cell.angle_gamma   90.00
#
_symmetry.space_group_name_H-M   'P 1'
#
loop_
_entity.id
_entity.type
_entity.pdbx_description
1 polymer ?
#
loop_
_entity_poly.entity_id
_entity_poly.type
_entity_poly.pdbx_seq_one_letter_code
_entity_poly.pdbx_strand_id
1 'polypeptide(L)'
;MSTNTNDKYLQNKRTIFVMDKKDLKNSSAMIGLLIYLFIFGIIIPYLLYKNKRWIILTGYMPNLDLIATVLGYHGGPFDSFIWNHLYNPADDTLEGYISSNIINYFSLLGVTYIIAYYTYKTGNILKGWSRSIIMLPVTYFLPSNFIIYYMNKFGEYLDKNYKYLENKSLLHYLLVTSYGFLITSVIITGEVYLIEKLTPYINELIKIFFKS
;
A
#
# COMPACT_ATOMS: atom_id res chain seq x y z
N MET A 1 -6.71 8.49 -44.35
CA MET A 1 -6.89 9.11 -43.01
C MET A 1 -5.57 9.03 -42.27
N SER A 2 -4.81 10.12 -42.23
CA SER A 2 -3.58 10.19 -41.43
C SER A 2 -3.98 10.30 -39.96
N THR A 3 -3.81 9.24 -39.19
CA THR A 3 -3.89 9.33 -37.74
C THR A 3 -2.86 10.36 -37.27
N ASN A 4 -3.35 11.42 -36.64
CA ASN A 4 -2.55 12.54 -36.20
C ASN A 4 -1.46 12.00 -35.26
N THR A 5 -0.21 12.37 -35.46
CA THR A 5 0.93 11.92 -34.64
C THR A 5 0.71 12.20 -33.15
N ASN A 6 -0.05 13.25 -32.84
CA ASN A 6 -0.51 13.57 -31.48
C ASN A 6 -1.48 12.51 -30.91
N ASP A 7 -2.40 11.97 -31.69
CA ASP A 7 -3.34 10.95 -31.22
C ASP A 7 -2.62 9.63 -30.95
N LYS A 8 -1.65 9.28 -31.79
CA LYS A 8 -0.80 8.10 -31.60
C LYS A 8 0.10 8.26 -30.37
N TYR A 9 0.66 9.44 -30.15
CA TYR A 9 1.41 9.77 -28.93
C TYR A 9 0.54 9.69 -27.67
N LEU A 10 -0.68 10.22 -27.72
CA LEU A 10 -1.63 10.14 -26.61
C LEU A 10 -2.10 8.71 -26.34
N GLN A 11 -2.32 7.89 -27.37
CA GLN A 11 -2.63 6.47 -27.22
C GLN A 11 -1.47 5.69 -26.59
N ASN A 12 -0.24 5.95 -27.03
CA ASN A 12 0.96 5.30 -26.51
C ASN A 12 1.22 5.66 -25.04
N LYS A 13 0.94 6.90 -24.61
CA LYS A 13 1.01 7.29 -23.18
C LYS A 13 -0.12 6.72 -22.31
N ARG A 14 -1.24 6.32 -22.92
CA ARG A 14 -2.45 5.85 -22.20
C ARG A 14 -2.58 4.34 -22.12
N THR A 15 -1.73 3.59 -22.84
CA THR A 15 -1.86 2.13 -22.92
C THR A 15 -0.55 1.44 -22.54
N ILE A 16 -0.65 0.53 -21.57
CA ILE A 16 0.45 -0.35 -21.14
C ILE A 16 0.94 -1.30 -22.26
N PHE A 17 0.16 -1.45 -23.32
CA PHE A 17 0.43 -2.35 -24.45
C PHE A 17 1.53 -1.83 -25.40
N VAL A 18 2.05 -0.63 -25.18
CA VAL A 18 3.14 -0.03 -25.97
C VAL A 18 4.49 -0.01 -25.21
N MET A 19 4.53 -0.55 -23.98
CA MET A 19 5.77 -0.68 -23.21
C MET A 19 6.77 -1.59 -23.93
N ASP A 20 8.03 -1.15 -24.00
CA ASP A 20 9.06 -1.77 -24.84
C ASP A 20 9.56 -3.07 -24.19
N LYS A 21 9.87 -4.10 -24.99
CA LYS A 21 10.36 -5.40 -24.49
C LYS A 21 11.68 -5.30 -23.72
N LYS A 22 12.36 -4.15 -23.79
CA LYS A 22 13.56 -3.85 -23.00
C LYS A 22 13.30 -3.68 -21.50
N ASP A 23 12.06 -3.43 -21.10
CA ASP A 23 11.71 -3.20 -19.69
C ASP A 23 11.70 -4.52 -18.88
N LEU A 24 11.38 -5.65 -19.52
CA LEU A 24 11.36 -7.01 -18.95
C LEU A 24 12.71 -7.57 -18.44
N LYS A 25 13.76 -6.76 -18.40
CA LYS A 25 15.12 -7.24 -18.09
C LYS A 25 15.41 -7.32 -16.60
N ASN A 26 14.53 -6.80 -15.73
CA ASN A 26 14.81 -6.71 -14.29
C ASN A 26 14.08 -7.79 -13.47
N SER A 27 14.50 -9.06 -13.64
CA SER A 27 13.97 -10.21 -12.87
C SER A 27 14.05 -10.04 -11.35
N SER A 28 14.94 -9.17 -10.86
CA SER A 28 15.09 -8.83 -9.45
C SER A 28 13.83 -8.20 -8.85
N ALA A 29 13.10 -7.38 -9.61
CA ALA A 29 11.88 -6.70 -9.14
C ALA A 29 10.75 -7.70 -8.87
N MET A 30 10.58 -8.69 -9.74
CA MET A 30 9.59 -9.76 -9.55
C MET A 30 9.94 -10.65 -8.35
N ILE A 31 11.23 -10.94 -8.13
CA ILE A 31 11.68 -11.63 -6.92
C ILE A 31 11.35 -10.80 -5.67
N GLY A 32 11.58 -9.49 -5.72
CA GLY A 32 11.20 -8.58 -4.65
C GLY A 32 9.72 -8.59 -4.32
N LEU A 33 8.87 -8.57 -5.34
CA LEU A 33 7.41 -8.71 -5.19
C LEU A 33 7.05 -10.06 -4.55
N LEU A 34 7.63 -11.17 -4.99
CA LEU A 34 7.35 -12.49 -4.41
C LEU A 34 7.77 -12.57 -2.94
N ILE A 35 8.95 -12.05 -2.59
CA ILE A 35 9.41 -11.95 -1.20
C ILE A 35 8.44 -11.10 -0.38
N TYR A 36 8.01 -9.97 -0.94
CA TYR A 36 7.06 -9.07 -0.30
C TYR A 36 5.73 -9.78 0.00
N LEU A 37 5.12 -10.41 -1.01
CA LEU A 37 3.85 -11.12 -0.85
C LEU A 37 3.96 -12.28 0.14
N PHE A 38 5.06 -13.02 0.10
CA PHE A 38 5.26 -14.14 1.01
C PHE A 38 5.38 -13.68 2.47
N ILE A 39 6.20 -12.67 2.74
CA ILE A 39 6.42 -12.18 4.11
C ILE A 39 5.25 -11.33 4.59
N PHE A 40 4.92 -10.26 3.86
CA PHE A 40 3.98 -9.24 4.28
C PHE A 40 2.53 -9.58 3.91
N GLY A 41 2.31 -10.26 2.79
CA GLY A 41 0.97 -10.68 2.36
C GLY A 41 0.48 -11.99 3.00
N ILE A 42 1.38 -12.88 3.43
CA ILE A 42 1.01 -14.22 3.94
C ILE A 42 1.49 -14.44 5.38
N ILE A 43 2.82 -14.42 5.63
CA ILE A 43 3.38 -14.81 6.93
C ILE A 43 2.89 -13.89 8.05
N ILE A 44 3.03 -12.57 7.90
CA ILE A 44 2.64 -11.61 8.94
C ILE A 44 1.13 -11.69 9.23
N PRO A 45 0.22 -11.64 8.23
CA PRO A 45 -1.22 -11.84 8.46
C PRO A 45 -1.54 -13.16 9.17
N TYR A 46 -0.90 -14.25 8.76
CA TYR A 46 -1.08 -15.55 9.39
C TYR A 46 -0.66 -15.55 10.87
N LEU A 47 0.47 -14.93 11.21
CA LEU A 47 0.93 -14.81 12.60
C LEU A 47 -0.01 -13.95 13.43
N LEU A 48 -0.51 -12.83 12.89
CA LEU A 48 -1.48 -11.97 13.57
C LEU A 48 -2.80 -12.71 13.83
N TYR A 49 -3.28 -13.45 12.82
CA TYR A 49 -4.47 -14.31 12.92
C TYR A 49 -4.30 -15.36 14.01
N LYS A 50 -3.20 -16.14 13.96
CA LYS A 50 -2.91 -17.23 14.92
C LYS A 50 -2.85 -16.71 16.36
N ASN A 51 -2.30 -15.52 16.55
CA ASN A 51 -2.17 -14.87 17.85
C ASN A 51 -3.42 -14.06 18.26
N LYS A 52 -4.53 -14.18 17.54
CA LYS A 52 -5.81 -13.48 17.81
C LYS A 52 -5.68 -11.95 17.87
N ARG A 53 -4.71 -11.37 17.15
CA ARG A 53 -4.46 -9.92 17.07
C ARG A 53 -5.33 -9.26 15.99
N TRP A 54 -6.65 -9.46 16.08
CA TRP A 54 -7.62 -9.08 15.05
C TRP A 54 -7.64 -7.58 14.72
N ILE A 55 -7.50 -6.73 15.74
CA ILE A 55 -7.52 -5.28 15.57
C ILE A 55 -6.35 -4.83 14.68
N ILE A 56 -5.16 -5.35 14.96
CA ILE A 56 -3.95 -5.08 14.18
C ILE A 56 -4.11 -5.62 12.76
N LEU A 57 -4.59 -6.87 12.61
CA LEU A 57 -4.83 -7.47 11.30
C LEU A 57 -5.82 -6.65 10.45
N THR A 58 -6.85 -6.09 11.09
CA THR A 58 -7.88 -5.28 10.43
C THR A 58 -7.32 -3.97 9.88
N GLY A 59 -6.39 -3.32 10.60
CA GLY A 59 -5.70 -2.13 10.07
C GLY A 59 -4.60 -2.49 9.05
N TYR A 60 -3.89 -3.59 9.28
CA TYR A 60 -2.72 -3.99 8.50
C TYR A 60 -3.06 -4.43 7.07
N MET A 61 -4.00 -5.38 6.91
CA MET A 61 -4.28 -6.02 5.62
C MET A 61 -4.73 -5.04 4.52
N PRO A 62 -5.59 -4.05 4.81
CA PRO A 62 -6.00 -3.04 3.83
C PRO A 62 -4.90 -2.06 3.42
N ASN A 63 -3.84 -1.94 4.23
CA ASN A 63 -2.78 -0.96 4.08
C ASN A 63 -1.44 -1.61 3.67
N LEU A 64 -1.49 -2.74 2.94
CA LEU A 64 -0.29 -3.40 2.43
C LEU A 64 0.46 -2.52 1.42
N ASP A 65 -0.22 -1.62 0.72
CA ASP A 65 0.39 -0.64 -0.16
C ASP A 65 1.32 0.34 0.59
N LEU A 66 0.92 0.82 1.77
CA LEU A 66 1.74 1.73 2.59
C LEU A 66 3.02 1.04 3.07
N ILE A 67 2.94 -0.25 3.40
CA ILE A 67 4.09 -1.07 3.81
C ILE A 67 5.05 -1.24 2.63
N ALA A 68 4.52 -1.58 1.45
CA ALA A 68 5.32 -1.70 0.25
C ALA A 68 6.00 -0.37 -0.14
N THR A 69 5.30 0.74 0.05
CA THR A 69 5.83 2.10 -0.17
C THR A 69 7.05 2.37 0.73
N VAL A 70 6.96 2.04 2.02
CA VAL A 70 8.08 2.21 2.96
C VAL A 70 9.28 1.35 2.57
N LEU A 71 9.04 0.09 2.22
CA LEU A 71 10.12 -0.81 1.82
C LEU A 71 10.78 -0.35 0.50
N GLY A 72 9.99 0.17 -0.43
CA GLY A 72 10.45 0.67 -1.73
C GLY A 72 11.39 1.88 -1.67
N TYR A 73 11.66 2.45 -0.49
CA TYR A 73 12.60 3.56 -0.33
C TYR A 73 13.96 3.26 -1.00
N HIS A 74 14.32 4.08 -1.98
CA HIS A 74 15.54 3.93 -2.80
C HIS A 74 15.76 2.52 -3.38
N GLY A 75 14.70 1.74 -3.59
CA GLY A 75 14.79 0.42 -4.19
C GLY A 75 15.24 -0.71 -3.26
N GLY A 76 15.34 -0.45 -1.95
CA GLY A 76 15.64 -1.46 -0.93
C GLY A 76 17.05 -1.38 -0.33
N PRO A 77 17.41 -2.31 0.56
CA PRO A 77 18.69 -2.26 1.27
C PRO A 77 19.87 -2.50 0.33
N PHE A 78 21.02 -1.89 0.65
CA PHE A 78 22.30 -2.04 -0.06
C PHE A 78 22.28 -1.70 -1.56
N ASP A 79 21.39 -0.82 -2.02
CA ASP A 79 21.15 -0.60 -3.45
C ASP A 79 20.90 -1.93 -4.20
N SER A 80 20.27 -2.91 -3.54
CA SER A 80 19.99 -4.21 -4.18
C SER A 80 18.98 -4.08 -5.33
N PHE A 81 18.26 -2.95 -5.40
CA PHE A 81 17.23 -2.63 -6.38
C PHE A 81 16.10 -3.68 -6.47
N ILE A 82 16.03 -4.61 -5.51
CA ILE A 82 15.02 -5.66 -5.41
C ILE A 82 13.63 -5.04 -5.22
N TRP A 83 13.55 -3.85 -4.62
CA TRP A 83 12.31 -3.13 -4.36
C TRP A 83 12.12 -1.87 -5.22
N ASN A 84 12.90 -1.68 -6.28
CA ASN A 84 12.83 -0.48 -7.15
C ASN A 84 11.43 -0.20 -7.70
N HIS A 85 10.71 -1.28 -8.05
CA HIS A 85 9.39 -1.23 -8.65
C HIS A 85 8.33 -1.86 -7.75
N LEU A 86 8.61 -1.98 -6.45
CA LEU A 86 7.73 -2.71 -5.53
C LEU A 86 6.39 -2.00 -5.41
N TYR A 87 6.41 -0.72 -5.05
CA TYR A 87 5.22 0.12 -5.03
C TYR A 87 5.61 1.59 -5.15
N ASN A 88 5.41 2.16 -6.32
CA ASN A 88 5.52 3.59 -6.56
C ASN A 88 4.33 4.00 -7.45
N PRO A 89 3.40 4.84 -6.94
CA PRO A 89 2.24 5.27 -7.70
C PRO A 89 2.57 6.02 -9.01
N ALA A 90 3.80 6.53 -9.14
CA ALA A 90 4.28 7.25 -10.31
C ALA A 90 5.17 6.40 -11.25
N ASP A 91 5.30 5.10 -10.99
CA ASP A 91 6.10 4.20 -11.81
C ASP A 91 5.41 3.90 -13.15
N ASP A 92 6.09 4.18 -14.25
CA ASP A 92 5.62 3.96 -15.62
C ASP A 92 6.17 2.66 -16.23
N THR A 93 6.88 1.84 -15.46
CA THR A 93 7.37 0.52 -15.92
C THR A 93 6.29 -0.55 -15.83
N LEU A 94 6.42 -1.59 -16.65
CA LEU A 94 5.52 -2.74 -16.63
C LEU A 94 5.62 -3.49 -15.28
N GLU A 95 6.84 -3.63 -14.73
CA GLU A 95 7.10 -4.23 -13.42
C GLU A 95 6.40 -3.45 -12.31
N GLY A 96 6.52 -2.12 -12.32
CA GLY A 96 5.88 -1.24 -11.35
C GLY A 96 4.37 -1.31 -11.43
N TYR A 97 3.83 -1.34 -12.65
CA TYR A 97 2.40 -1.52 -12.89
C TYR A 97 1.88 -2.86 -12.35
N ILE A 98 2.58 -3.97 -12.66
CA ILE A 98 2.20 -5.31 -12.19
C ILE A 98 2.26 -5.37 -10.66
N SER A 99 3.36 -4.91 -10.07
CA SER A 99 3.57 -4.95 -8.62
C SER A 99 2.53 -4.13 -7.87
N SER A 100 2.28 -2.89 -8.32
CA SER A 100 1.28 -2.00 -7.72
C SER A 100 -0.12 -2.60 -7.80
N ASN A 101 -0.52 -3.17 -8.94
CA ASN A 101 -1.83 -3.81 -9.07
C ASN A 101 -1.98 -5.05 -8.19
N ILE A 102 -0.94 -5.91 -8.10
CA ILE A 102 -1.00 -7.10 -7.26
C ILE A 102 -1.09 -6.70 -5.78
N ILE A 103 -0.30 -5.73 -5.33
CA ILE A 103 -0.33 -5.24 -3.95
C ILE A 103 -1.68 -4.59 -3.62
N ASN A 104 -2.23 -3.79 -4.54
CA ASN A 104 -3.56 -3.21 -4.38
C ASN A 104 -4.65 -4.28 -4.34
N TYR A 105 -4.53 -5.33 -5.15
CA TYR A 105 -5.44 -6.47 -5.09
C TYR A 105 -5.39 -7.18 -3.73
N PHE A 106 -4.21 -7.43 -3.17
CA PHE A 106 -4.08 -8.00 -1.82
C PHE A 106 -4.68 -7.08 -0.74
N SER A 107 -4.51 -5.77 -0.87
CA SER A 107 -5.12 -4.78 0.03
C SER A 107 -6.65 -4.84 -0.02
N LEU A 108 -7.24 -4.93 -1.22
CA LEU A 108 -8.68 -5.10 -1.42
C LEU A 108 -9.21 -6.45 -0.90
N LEU A 109 -8.44 -7.54 -1.03
CA LEU A 109 -8.76 -8.82 -0.40
C LEU A 109 -8.79 -8.68 1.13
N GLY A 110 -7.87 -7.90 1.70
CA GLY A 110 -7.86 -7.53 3.11
C GLY A 110 -9.16 -6.86 3.54
N VAL A 111 -9.59 -5.82 2.81
CA VAL A 111 -10.87 -5.13 3.07
C VAL A 111 -12.05 -6.11 2.94
N THR A 112 -12.09 -6.91 1.89
CA THR A 112 -13.16 -7.89 1.65
C THR A 112 -13.28 -8.90 2.78
N TYR A 113 -12.14 -9.42 3.24
CA TYR A 113 -12.07 -10.33 4.39
C TYR A 113 -12.64 -9.70 5.65
N ILE A 114 -12.28 -8.44 5.93
CA ILE A 114 -12.78 -7.71 7.11
C ILE A 114 -14.30 -7.57 7.07
N ILE A 115 -14.86 -7.20 5.92
CA ILE A 115 -16.32 -7.08 5.73
C ILE A 115 -17.00 -8.42 5.98
N ALA A 116 -16.48 -9.49 5.39
CA ALA A 116 -17.01 -10.84 5.56
C ALA A 116 -16.95 -11.28 7.03
N TYR A 117 -15.81 -11.06 7.70
CA TYR A 117 -15.60 -11.40 9.10
C TYR A 117 -16.57 -10.65 10.03
N TYR A 118 -16.72 -9.33 9.86
CA TYR A 118 -17.64 -8.53 10.68
C TYR A 118 -19.11 -8.87 10.41
N THR A 119 -19.46 -9.15 9.15
CA THR A 119 -20.80 -9.61 8.78
C THR A 119 -21.12 -10.93 9.47
N TYR A 120 -20.22 -11.91 9.38
CA TYR A 120 -20.36 -13.21 10.03
C TYR A 120 -20.47 -13.08 11.56
N LYS A 121 -19.55 -12.32 12.18
CA LYS A 121 -19.49 -12.15 13.63
C LYS A 121 -20.72 -11.44 14.21
N THR A 122 -21.31 -10.51 13.46
CA THR A 122 -22.47 -9.73 13.94
C THR A 122 -23.81 -10.28 13.48
N GLY A 123 -23.82 -11.22 12.54
CA GLY A 123 -25.03 -11.71 11.87
C GLY A 123 -25.77 -10.62 11.08
N ASN A 124 -25.11 -9.50 10.78
CA ASN A 124 -25.75 -8.33 10.18
C ASN A 124 -24.91 -7.75 9.04
N ILE A 125 -25.42 -7.89 7.82
CA ILE A 125 -24.80 -7.39 6.59
C ILE A 125 -24.60 -5.86 6.64
N LEU A 126 -25.59 -5.11 7.14
CA LEU A 126 -25.52 -3.65 7.23
C LEU A 126 -24.36 -3.21 8.14
N LYS A 127 -24.09 -3.92 9.24
CA LYS A 127 -22.95 -3.61 10.11
C LYS A 127 -21.60 -3.84 9.41
N GLY A 128 -21.47 -4.91 8.63
CA GLY A 128 -20.29 -5.18 7.82
C GLY A 128 -20.04 -4.09 6.77
N TRP A 129 -21.10 -3.72 6.02
CA TRP A 129 -21.03 -2.69 4.99
C TRP A 129 -20.88 -1.27 5.53
N SER A 130 -21.42 -0.96 6.72
CA SER A 130 -21.17 0.33 7.37
C SER A 130 -19.68 0.58 7.61
N ARG A 131 -18.95 -0.50 7.95
CA ARG A 131 -17.51 -0.45 8.16
C ARG A 131 -16.76 -0.22 6.84
N SER A 132 -17.18 -0.88 5.75
CA SER A 132 -16.53 -0.73 4.44
C SER A 132 -16.71 0.67 3.85
N ILE A 133 -17.86 1.29 4.06
CA ILE A 133 -18.17 2.64 3.57
C ILE A 133 -17.22 3.68 4.16
N ILE A 134 -16.70 3.47 5.38
CA ILE A 134 -15.70 4.35 5.97
C ILE A 134 -14.29 3.89 5.60
N MET A 135 -14.05 2.58 5.69
CA MET A 135 -12.73 2.00 5.44
C MET A 135 -12.23 2.32 4.03
N LEU A 136 -13.01 1.99 3.00
CA LEU A 136 -12.57 2.14 1.61
C LEU A 136 -12.11 3.58 1.27
N PRO A 137 -12.89 4.64 1.57
CA PRO A 137 -12.41 6.00 1.41
C PRO A 137 -11.17 6.30 2.24
N VAL A 138 -11.15 5.95 3.53
CA VAL A 138 -10.02 6.31 4.40
C VAL A 138 -8.72 5.64 3.96
N THR A 139 -8.75 4.34 3.66
CA THR A 139 -7.59 3.59 3.17
C THR A 139 -7.13 4.14 1.80
N TYR A 140 -8.07 4.35 0.87
CA TYR A 140 -7.72 4.67 -0.52
C TYR A 140 -7.36 6.14 -0.75
N PHE A 141 -7.94 7.06 0.03
CA PHE A 141 -7.58 8.48 -0.07
C PHE A 141 -6.28 8.82 0.64
N LEU A 142 -5.72 7.89 1.42
CA LEU A 142 -4.51 8.18 2.14
C LEU A 142 -3.29 8.12 1.21
N PRO A 143 -2.63 9.26 0.94
CA PRO A 143 -1.64 9.31 -0.13
C PRO A 143 -0.33 8.71 0.34
N SER A 144 0.09 7.58 -0.25
CA SER A 144 1.41 6.98 0.00
C SER A 144 2.56 7.97 -0.31
N ASN A 145 2.33 8.92 -1.22
CA ASN A 145 3.25 10.02 -1.52
C ASN A 145 3.59 10.90 -0.31
N PHE A 146 2.69 11.02 0.68
CA PHE A 146 2.98 11.72 1.92
C PHE A 146 4.09 11.00 2.69
N ILE A 147 4.00 9.67 2.81
CA ILE A 147 5.01 8.86 3.50
C ILE A 147 6.37 9.00 2.80
N ILE A 148 6.39 8.89 1.46
CA ILE A 148 7.60 9.08 0.65
C ILE A 148 8.24 10.44 0.92
N TYR A 149 7.43 11.51 0.94
CA TYR A 149 7.91 12.87 1.20
C TYR A 149 8.64 12.97 2.56
N TYR A 150 8.04 12.47 3.64
CA TYR A 150 8.66 12.52 4.97
C TYR A 150 9.88 11.61 5.09
N MET A 151 9.85 10.43 4.45
CA MET A 151 11.01 9.54 4.41
C MET A 151 12.18 10.19 3.69
N ASN A 152 11.95 10.81 2.53
CA ASN A 152 12.98 11.56 1.80
C ASN A 152 13.53 12.72 2.62
N LYS A 153 12.65 13.51 3.28
CA LYS A 153 13.08 14.60 4.16
C LYS A 153 13.92 14.12 5.34
N PHE A 154 13.57 12.98 5.91
CA PHE A 154 14.34 12.38 7.00
C PHE A 154 15.68 11.83 6.51
N GLY A 155 15.72 11.17 5.34
CA GLY A 155 16.97 10.74 4.70
C GLY A 155 17.91 11.92 4.40
N GLU A 156 17.38 13.00 3.81
CA GLU A 156 18.14 14.25 3.58
C GLU A 156 18.70 14.85 4.88
N TYR A 157 17.93 14.77 5.98
CA TYR A 157 18.36 15.21 7.29
C TYR A 157 19.51 14.34 7.83
N LEU A 158 19.44 13.02 7.66
CA LEU A 158 20.51 12.12 8.07
C LEU A 158 21.80 12.39 7.28
N ASP A 159 21.70 12.53 5.95
CA ASP A 159 22.84 12.82 5.07
C ASP A 159 23.55 14.12 5.44
N LYS A 160 22.80 15.16 5.78
CA LYS A 160 23.38 16.47 6.15
C LYS A 160 24.09 16.46 7.50
N ASN A 161 23.53 15.77 8.50
CA ASN A 161 24.01 15.85 9.88
C ASN A 161 25.01 14.74 10.23
N TYR A 162 25.01 13.63 9.48
CA TYR A 162 25.83 12.46 9.78
C TYR A 162 26.58 12.01 8.55
N LYS A 163 27.75 12.62 8.29
CA LYS A 163 28.59 12.31 7.11
C LYS A 163 29.02 10.85 6.98
N TYR A 164 29.01 10.07 8.07
CA TYR A 164 29.34 8.63 8.06
C TYR A 164 28.16 7.74 7.67
N LEU A 165 26.92 8.27 7.71
CA LEU A 165 25.73 7.62 7.18
C LEU A 165 25.63 7.98 5.70
N GLU A 166 26.49 7.39 4.87
CA GLU A 166 26.32 7.51 3.42
C GLU A 166 24.91 7.04 3.03
N ASN A 167 24.28 7.75 2.10
CA ASN A 167 22.90 7.52 1.61
C ASN A 167 22.68 6.05 1.16
N LYS A 168 23.75 5.34 0.79
CA LYS A 168 23.74 3.94 0.34
C LYS A 168 23.99 2.91 1.44
N SER A 169 24.26 3.36 2.66
CA SER A 169 24.55 2.45 3.77
C SER A 169 23.28 1.72 4.22
N LEU A 170 23.42 0.46 4.62
CA LEU A 170 22.32 -0.31 5.22
C LEU A 170 21.72 0.43 6.42
N LEU A 171 22.56 1.05 7.24
CA LEU A 171 22.12 1.76 8.42
C LEU A 171 21.23 2.96 8.05
N HIS A 172 21.60 3.72 7.02
CA HIS A 172 20.74 4.80 6.50
C HIS A 172 19.38 4.24 6.07
N TYR A 173 19.38 3.20 5.23
CA TYR A 173 18.16 2.54 4.78
C TYR A 173 17.27 2.07 5.96
N LEU A 174 17.86 1.38 6.94
CA LEU A 174 17.13 0.86 8.10
C LEU A 174 16.55 1.99 8.96
N LEU A 175 17.27 3.10 9.14
CA LEU A 175 16.76 4.25 9.90
C LEU A 175 15.59 4.91 9.19
N VAL A 176 15.71 5.17 7.89
CA VAL A 176 14.65 5.82 7.11
C VAL A 176 13.42 4.93 6.99
N THR A 177 13.59 3.64 6.72
CA THR A 177 12.46 2.69 6.67
C THR A 177 11.82 2.47 8.02
N SER A 178 12.58 2.42 9.12
CA SER A 178 12.02 2.39 10.48
C SER A 178 11.18 3.63 10.76
N TYR A 179 11.65 4.81 10.35
CA TYR A 179 10.89 6.05 10.45
C TYR A 179 9.62 6.02 9.59
N GLY A 180 9.69 5.50 8.37
CA GLY A 180 8.53 5.24 7.52
C GLY A 180 7.51 4.31 8.18
N PHE A 181 7.97 3.20 8.77
CA PHE A 181 7.10 2.28 9.51
C PHE A 181 6.44 2.91 10.72
N LEU A 182 7.10 3.83 11.43
CA LEU A 182 6.49 4.60 12.50
C LEU A 182 5.34 5.48 11.97
N ILE A 183 5.57 6.21 10.88
CA ILE A 183 4.54 7.04 10.23
C ILE A 183 3.36 6.16 9.77
N THR A 184 3.63 5.07 9.07
CA THR A 184 2.62 4.10 8.61
C THR A 184 1.83 3.54 9.79
N SER A 185 2.48 3.22 10.91
CA SER A 185 1.80 2.71 12.10
C SER A 185 0.86 3.74 12.72
N VAL A 186 1.27 5.02 12.78
CA VAL A 186 0.41 6.13 13.24
C VAL A 186 -0.81 6.28 12.33
N ILE A 187 -0.59 6.24 11.02
CA ILE A 187 -1.64 6.33 10.00
C ILE A 187 -2.66 5.20 10.15
N ILE A 188 -2.20 3.94 10.16
CA ILE A 188 -3.06 2.77 10.26
C ILE A 188 -3.84 2.78 11.59
N THR A 189 -3.20 3.17 12.68
CA THR A 189 -3.88 3.27 13.99
C THR A 189 -4.94 4.37 13.98
N GLY A 190 -4.63 5.51 13.34
CA GLY A 190 -5.57 6.61 13.14
C GLY A 190 -6.79 6.19 12.30
N GLU A 191 -6.57 5.43 11.23
CA GLU A 191 -7.64 4.86 10.41
C GLU A 191 -8.54 3.92 11.23
N VAL A 192 -7.95 2.98 11.97
CA VAL A 192 -8.71 2.05 12.82
C VAL A 192 -9.58 2.83 13.82
N TYR A 193 -9.02 3.87 14.45
CA TYR A 193 -9.75 4.73 15.36
C TYR A 193 -10.93 5.46 14.68
N LEU A 194 -10.70 6.04 13.49
CA LEU A 194 -11.74 6.71 12.71
C LEU A 194 -12.87 5.76 12.32
N ILE A 195 -12.53 4.55 11.83
CA ILE A 195 -13.50 3.53 11.46
C ILE A 195 -14.35 3.15 12.68
N GLU A 196 -13.73 2.85 13.83
CA GLU A 196 -14.46 2.48 15.03
C GLU A 196 -15.39 3.58 15.53
N LYS A 197 -14.95 4.85 15.44
CA LYS A 197 -15.76 5.98 15.88
C LYS A 197 -16.91 6.30 14.93
N LEU A 198 -16.70 6.19 13.63
CA LEU A 198 -17.68 6.59 12.61
C LEU A 198 -18.67 5.47 12.27
N THR A 199 -18.28 4.19 12.39
CA THR A 199 -19.13 3.04 12.00
C THR A 199 -20.53 3.05 12.63
N PRO A 200 -20.70 3.37 13.94
CA PRO A 200 -22.04 3.42 14.54
C PRO A 200 -22.95 4.45 13.88
N TYR A 201 -22.43 5.64 13.54
CA TYR A 201 -23.22 6.71 12.91
C TYR A 201 -23.65 6.33 11.49
N ILE A 202 -22.73 5.75 10.71
CA ILE A 202 -23.05 5.27 9.36
C ILE A 202 -24.08 4.15 9.40
N ASN A 203 -23.98 3.22 10.36
CA ASN A 203 -24.95 2.15 10.51
C ASN A 203 -26.38 2.67 10.81
N GLU A 204 -26.52 3.72 11.62
CA GLU A 204 -27.83 4.33 11.85
C GLU A 204 -28.35 5.06 10.60
N LEU A 205 -27.49 5.76 9.86
CA LEU A 205 -27.86 6.38 8.59
C LEU A 205 -28.35 5.35 7.57
N ILE A 206 -27.61 4.25 7.39
CA ILE A 206 -28.00 3.15 6.50
C ILE A 206 -29.35 2.58 6.91
N LYS A 207 -29.58 2.33 8.20
CA LYS A 207 -30.89 1.85 8.67
C LYS A 207 -32.02 2.80 8.32
N ILE A 208 -31.82 4.12 8.38
CA ILE A 208 -32.85 5.10 7.98
C ILE A 208 -33.15 4.98 6.48
N PHE A 209 -32.13 4.90 5.63
CA PHE A 209 -32.30 4.81 4.19
C PHE A 209 -32.93 3.49 3.72
N PHE A 210 -32.63 2.37 4.38
CA PHE A 210 -33.14 1.05 3.99
C PHE A 210 -34.41 0.62 4.75
N LYS A 211 -34.97 1.47 5.61
CA LYS A 211 -36.29 1.24 6.24
C LYS A 211 -37.46 1.82 5.43
N SER A 212 -37.22 2.38 4.24
CA SER A 212 -38.26 2.68 3.24
C SER A 212 -38.43 1.51 2.29
#